data_AF-J4KCQ3-F1
#
_entry.id   AF-J4KCQ3-F1
#
_cell.length_a   1.000
_cell.length_b   1.000
_cell.length_c   1.000
_cell.angle_alpha   90.00
_cell.angle_beta   90.00
_cell.angle_gamma   90.00
#
_symmetry.space_group_name_H-M   'P 1'
#
loop_
_entity.id
_entity.type
_entity.pdbx_description
1 polymer ?
#
loop_
_entity_poly.entity_id
_entity_poly.type
_entity_poly.pdbx_seq_one_letter_code
_entity_poly.pdbx_strand_id
1 'polypeptide(L)'
;RLKEVPPCERKTVVVISMSPTYGSRGGLFDGLCGMAGVTNGAAEIGLTAGQALTKEHIVAVNPDVLIVPVWNDHGSYDIEKFNREYLDDPGLQTVRAIRERQIYRPHEGYIYNASQDMIFGAQDIAHAAYGDIVPLPVHRHLSVVEGLSR
;
A
#
# COMPACT_ATOMS: atom_id res chain seq x y z
N ARG A 1 18.45 3.76 10.11
CA ARG A 1 17.52 4.79 9.58
C ARG A 1 17.66 4.74 8.07
N LEU A 2 16.61 4.40 7.32
CA LEU A 2 16.62 4.65 5.87
C LEU A 2 16.96 6.13 5.68
N LYS A 3 17.97 6.43 4.86
CA LYS A 3 18.19 7.82 4.42
C LYS A 3 16.89 8.25 3.74
N GLU A 4 16.38 9.44 4.08
CA GLU A 4 15.16 9.94 3.47
C GLU A 4 15.29 9.88 1.95
N VAL A 5 14.40 9.13 1.29
CA VAL A 5 14.35 9.08 -0.17
C VAL A 5 13.93 10.47 -0.66
N PRO A 6 14.75 11.14 -1.51
CA PRO A 6 14.41 12.46 -1.99
C PRO A 6 13.10 12.42 -2.77
N PRO A 7 12.24 13.46 -2.70
CA PRO A 7 10.91 13.43 -3.31
C PRO A 7 10.88 13.01 -4.80
N CYS A 8 11.88 13.39 -5.59
CA CYS A 8 11.99 13.04 -7.02
C CYS A 8 12.33 11.56 -7.28
N GLU A 9 12.81 10.83 -6.27
CA GLU A 9 13.16 9.41 -6.38
C GLU A 9 12.09 8.50 -5.77
N ARG A 10 11.06 9.08 -5.12
CA ARG A 10 9.99 8.31 -4.48
C ARG A 10 9.13 7.63 -5.52
N LYS A 11 8.90 6.32 -5.34
CA LYS A 11 7.92 5.57 -6.13
C LYS A 11 6.50 6.00 -5.79
N THR A 12 5.63 6.10 -6.78
CA THR A 12 4.20 6.32 -6.57
C THR A 12 3.49 5.01 -6.33
N VAL A 13 2.77 4.91 -5.21
CA VAL A 13 2.07 3.71 -4.76
C VAL A 13 0.58 4.00 -4.64
N VAL A 14 -0.25 3.06 -5.10
CA VAL A 14 -1.70 3.07 -4.93
C VAL A 14 -2.13 1.77 -4.26
N VAL A 15 -3.07 1.86 -3.32
CA VAL A 15 -3.74 0.70 -2.71
C VAL A 15 -5.17 0.60 -3.22
N ILE A 16 -5.54 -0.57 -3.73
CA ILE A 16 -6.94 -0.93 -3.95
C ILE A 16 -7.44 -1.61 -2.66
N SER A 17 -8.67 -1.33 -2.26
CA SER A 17 -9.25 -1.88 -1.03
C SER A 17 -10.74 -2.11 -1.21
N MET A 18 -11.27 -3.10 -0.50
CA MET A 18 -12.73 -3.30 -0.36
C MET A 18 -13.40 -2.09 0.31
N SER A 19 -12.63 -1.27 1.05
CA SER A 19 -13.04 0.07 1.47
C SER A 19 -12.45 1.10 0.49
N PRO A 20 -13.23 1.61 -0.48
CA PRO A 20 -12.70 2.37 -1.61
C PRO A 20 -12.12 3.75 -1.24
N THR A 21 -12.36 4.22 -0.02
CA THR A 21 -11.86 5.51 0.49
C THR A 21 -10.56 5.39 1.29
N TYR A 22 -10.08 4.16 1.53
CA TYR A 22 -8.98 3.86 2.45
C TYR A 22 -7.64 4.55 2.08
N GLY A 23 -7.35 4.72 0.79
CA GLY A 23 -6.11 5.35 0.30
C GLY A 23 -6.10 6.88 0.35
N SER A 24 -7.19 7.53 0.79
CA SER A 24 -7.31 8.99 0.75
C SER A 24 -6.29 9.73 1.63
N ARG A 25 -6.02 10.99 1.26
CA ARG A 25 -5.12 11.90 1.98
C ARG A 25 -5.52 12.04 3.45
N GLY A 26 -4.53 12.03 4.33
CA GLY A 26 -4.71 12.14 5.78
C GLY A 26 -5.21 10.87 6.46
N GLY A 27 -5.48 9.80 5.71
CA GLY A 27 -5.78 8.48 6.25
C GLY A 27 -4.54 7.71 6.70
N LEU A 28 -4.76 6.52 7.27
CA LEU A 28 -3.68 5.62 7.72
C LEU A 28 -2.69 5.33 6.59
N PHE A 29 -3.18 4.94 5.42
CA PHE A 29 -2.32 4.59 4.28
C PHE A 29 -1.43 5.76 3.84
N ASP A 30 -1.96 6.99 3.87
CA ASP A 30 -1.18 8.19 3.54
C ASP A 30 -0.02 8.41 4.53
N GLY A 31 -0.28 8.23 5.82
CA GLY A 31 0.75 8.27 6.86
C GLY A 31 1.82 7.19 6.67
N LEU A 32 1.41 5.96 6.34
CA LEU A 32 2.33 4.86 6.06
C LEU A 32 3.20 5.14 4.84
N CYS A 33 2.63 5.71 3.77
CA CYS A 33 3.40 6.13 2.60
C CYS A 33 4.47 7.16 2.96
N GLY A 34 4.13 8.13 3.82
CA GLY A 34 5.08 9.10 4.35
C GLY A 34 6.24 8.44 5.11
N MET A 35 5.93 7.47 5.98
CA MET A 35 6.93 6.70 6.75
C MET A 35 7.80 5.80 5.86
N ALA A 36 7.20 5.21 4.83
CA ALA A 36 7.86 4.35 3.86
C ALA A 36 8.77 5.12 2.87
N GLY A 37 8.63 6.45 2.81
CA GLY A 37 9.33 7.29 1.85
C GLY A 37 8.85 7.07 0.43
N VAL A 38 7.55 6.85 0.22
CA VAL A 38 6.90 6.73 -1.10
C VAL A 38 5.89 7.86 -1.30
N THR A 39 5.36 8.00 -2.52
CA THR A 39 4.28 8.94 -2.84
C THR A 39 2.95 8.19 -2.84
N ASN A 40 1.97 8.64 -2.04
CA ASN A 40 0.61 8.12 -2.10
C ASN A 40 -0.11 8.73 -3.33
N GLY A 41 -0.33 7.91 -4.35
CA GLY A 41 -0.92 8.37 -5.61
C GLY A 41 -2.34 8.91 -5.47
N ALA A 42 -3.16 8.34 -4.58
CA ALA A 42 -4.51 8.85 -4.32
C ALA A 42 -4.48 10.25 -3.69
N ALA A 43 -3.56 10.47 -2.76
CA ALA A 43 -3.36 11.79 -2.18
C ALA A 43 -2.80 12.78 -3.21
N GLU A 44 -1.88 12.36 -4.08
CA GLU A 44 -1.25 13.19 -5.13
C GLU A 44 -2.30 13.85 -6.04
N ILE A 45 -3.33 13.11 -6.44
CA ILE A 45 -4.45 13.64 -7.24
C ILE A 45 -5.53 14.33 -6.41
N GLY A 46 -5.31 14.49 -5.10
CA GLY A 46 -6.17 15.28 -4.22
C GLY A 46 -7.37 14.54 -3.62
N LEU A 47 -7.41 13.21 -3.64
CA LEU A 47 -8.48 12.47 -2.96
C LEU A 47 -8.39 12.67 -1.44
N THR A 48 -9.49 13.10 -0.85
CA THR A 48 -9.67 13.35 0.58
C THR A 48 -10.73 12.41 1.19
N ALA A 49 -10.90 12.48 2.50
CA ALA A 49 -11.79 11.57 3.23
C ALA A 49 -13.21 11.52 2.63
N GLY A 50 -13.73 10.31 2.43
CA GLY A 50 -15.05 10.07 1.84
C GLY A 50 -15.05 9.98 0.30
N GLN A 51 -13.95 10.34 -0.38
CA GLN A 51 -13.83 10.20 -1.83
C GLN A 51 -13.24 8.83 -2.18
N ALA A 52 -13.94 8.11 -3.06
CA ALA A 52 -13.53 6.78 -3.52
C ALA A 52 -12.43 6.88 -4.58
N LEU A 53 -11.44 5.99 -4.50
CA LEU A 53 -10.54 5.72 -5.61
C LEU A 53 -11.32 5.02 -6.73
N THR A 54 -11.26 5.54 -7.96
CA THR A 54 -11.91 4.95 -9.14
C THR A 54 -10.86 4.41 -10.10
N LYS A 55 -11.28 3.65 -11.11
CA LYS A 55 -10.36 3.12 -12.13
C LYS A 55 -9.72 4.25 -12.95
N GLU A 56 -10.47 5.30 -13.25
CA GLU A 56 -9.98 6.50 -13.94
C GLU A 56 -8.91 7.22 -13.11
N HIS A 57 -9.09 7.29 -11.78
CA HIS A 57 -8.06 7.80 -10.89
C HIS A 57 -6.78 6.95 -10.95
N ILE A 58 -6.88 5.63 -11.00
CA ILE A 58 -5.71 4.74 -11.14
C ILE A 58 -4.98 5.00 -12.47
N VAL A 59 -5.70 5.19 -13.57
CA VAL A 59 -5.11 5.59 -14.87
C VAL A 59 -4.43 6.95 -14.79
N ALA A 60 -5.08 7.93 -14.16
CA ALA A 60 -4.54 9.30 -14.05
C ALA A 60 -3.26 9.35 -13.20
N VAL A 61 -3.22 8.60 -12.09
CA VAL A 61 -2.05 8.47 -11.22
C VAL A 61 -0.93 7.69 -11.92
N ASN A 62 -1.28 6.62 -12.61
CA ASN A 62 -0.35 5.71 -13.28
C ASN A 62 0.80 5.21 -12.36
N PRO A 63 0.48 4.54 -11.24
CA PRO A 63 1.44 4.25 -10.17
C PRO A 63 2.58 3.31 -10.61
N ASP A 64 3.72 3.41 -9.91
CA ASP A 64 4.83 2.47 -10.01
C ASP A 64 4.49 1.12 -9.38
N VAL A 65 3.75 1.13 -8.27
CA VAL A 65 3.34 -0.09 -7.54
C VAL A 65 1.84 -0.04 -7.24
N LEU A 66 1.17 -1.15 -7.50
CA LEU A 66 -0.24 -1.34 -7.15
C LEU A 66 -0.35 -2.40 -6.06
N ILE A 67 -0.78 -1.96 -4.87
CA ILE A 67 -1.05 -2.85 -3.74
C ILE A 67 -2.47 -3.37 -3.86
N VAL A 68 -2.63 -4.70 -3.82
CA VAL A 68 -3.93 -5.38 -3.86
C VAL A 68 -4.22 -6.06 -2.52
N PRO A 69 -5.49 -6.12 -2.08
CA PRO A 69 -5.84 -6.71 -0.81
C PRO A 69 -5.68 -8.23 -0.83
N VAL A 70 -5.37 -8.80 0.35
CA VAL A 70 -5.20 -10.25 0.59
C VAL A 70 -6.23 -10.83 1.56
N TRP A 71 -6.94 -9.97 2.30
CA TRP A 71 -7.91 -10.40 3.30
C TRP A 71 -9.17 -10.97 2.62
N ASN A 72 -9.59 -12.16 3.03
CA ASN A 72 -10.68 -12.93 2.40
C ASN A 72 -11.79 -13.35 3.38
N ASP A 73 -11.84 -12.75 4.57
CA ASP A 73 -12.83 -13.06 5.62
C ASP A 73 -13.03 -14.55 5.91
N HIS A 74 -11.95 -15.25 6.24
CA HIS A 74 -11.96 -16.72 6.45
C HIS A 74 -12.53 -17.51 5.27
N GLY A 75 -12.36 -16.99 4.05
CA GLY A 75 -12.86 -17.61 2.81
C GLY A 75 -14.27 -17.18 2.39
N SER A 76 -14.92 -16.28 3.15
CA SER A 76 -16.25 -15.76 2.82
C SER A 76 -16.22 -14.73 1.68
N TYR A 77 -15.05 -14.15 1.40
CA TYR A 77 -14.86 -13.17 0.34
C TYR A 77 -13.89 -13.69 -0.73
N ASP A 78 -14.30 -13.66 -2.00
CA ASP A 78 -13.44 -14.02 -3.14
C ASP A 78 -12.51 -12.85 -3.48
N ILE A 79 -11.44 -12.72 -2.69
CA ILE A 79 -10.48 -11.62 -2.83
C ILE A 79 -9.75 -11.66 -4.18
N GLU A 80 -9.54 -12.85 -4.74
CA GLU A 80 -8.90 -12.99 -6.04
C GLU A 80 -9.85 -12.55 -7.17
N LYS A 81 -11.16 -12.78 -7.05
CA LYS A 81 -12.13 -12.18 -7.97
C LYS A 81 -12.11 -10.66 -7.88
N PHE A 82 -12.13 -10.10 -6.68
CA PHE A 82 -12.01 -8.64 -6.51
C PHE A 82 -10.73 -8.10 -7.15
N ASN A 83 -9.59 -8.77 -6.95
CA ASN A 83 -8.32 -8.37 -7.56
C ASN A 83 -8.38 -8.43 -9.11
N ARG A 84 -8.97 -9.49 -9.68
CA ARG A 84 -9.15 -9.62 -11.13
C ARG A 84 -10.02 -8.52 -11.75
N GLU A 85 -10.99 -7.98 -11.01
CA GLU A 85 -11.81 -6.84 -11.49
C GLU A 85 -10.99 -5.59 -11.81
N TYR A 86 -9.76 -5.48 -11.28
CA TYR A 86 -8.82 -4.41 -11.61
C TYR A 86 -7.70 -4.90 -12.52
N LEU A 87 -7.09 -6.05 -12.21
CA LEU A 87 -5.91 -6.54 -12.94
C LEU A 87 -6.22 -6.95 -14.38
N ASP A 88 -7.44 -7.46 -14.63
CA ASP A 88 -7.88 -7.91 -15.96
C ASP A 88 -8.72 -6.84 -16.69
N ASP A 89 -8.93 -5.66 -16.07
CA ASP A 89 -9.72 -4.59 -16.67
C ASP A 89 -9.01 -4.02 -17.91
N PRO A 90 -9.64 -4.04 -19.11
CA PRO A 90 -9.03 -3.52 -20.33
C PRO A 90 -8.60 -2.05 -20.24
N GLY A 91 -9.34 -1.23 -19.49
CA GLY A 91 -9.06 0.19 -19.28
C GLY A 91 -7.85 0.44 -18.38
N LEU A 92 -7.42 -0.55 -17.61
CA LEU A 92 -6.26 -0.45 -16.72
C LEU A 92 -4.97 -1.04 -17.31
N GLN A 93 -5.01 -1.67 -18.49
CA GLN A 93 -3.83 -2.32 -19.08
C GLN A 93 -2.71 -1.35 -19.49
N THR A 94 -3.01 -0.04 -19.58
CA THR A 94 -2.02 1.01 -19.82
C THR A 94 -1.30 1.47 -18.55
N VAL A 95 -1.80 1.11 -17.37
CA VAL A 95 -1.22 1.46 -16.07
C VAL A 95 0.12 0.77 -15.91
N ARG A 96 1.15 1.55 -15.56
CA ARG A 96 2.54 1.13 -15.40
C ARG A 96 2.65 -0.09 -14.50
N ALA A 97 2.10 -0.04 -13.29
CA ALA A 97 2.15 -1.16 -12.35
C ALA A 97 1.56 -2.46 -12.91
N ILE A 98 0.49 -2.41 -13.71
CA ILE A 98 -0.12 -3.60 -14.33
C ILE A 98 0.77 -4.09 -15.48
N ARG A 99 1.14 -3.20 -16.40
CA ARG A 99 1.99 -3.52 -17.55
C ARG A 99 3.34 -4.12 -17.15
N GLU A 100 3.94 -3.59 -16.10
CA GLU A 100 5.26 -3.98 -15.58
C GLU A 100 5.17 -5.02 -14.45
N ARG A 101 3.97 -5.53 -14.18
CA ARG A 101 3.68 -6.55 -13.16
C ARG A 101 4.18 -6.18 -11.76
N GLN A 102 4.18 -4.89 -11.43
CA GLN A 102 4.47 -4.36 -10.10
C GLN A 102 3.21 -4.41 -9.22
N ILE A 103 2.67 -5.63 -9.07
CA ILE A 103 1.50 -5.91 -8.25
C ILE A 103 1.97 -6.49 -6.92
N TYR A 104 1.74 -5.76 -5.83
CA TYR A 104 2.19 -6.15 -4.51
C TYR A 104 1.04 -6.67 -3.66
N ARG A 105 1.26 -7.82 -3.02
CA ARG A 105 0.36 -8.41 -2.02
C ARG A 105 1.03 -8.25 -0.66
N PRO A 106 0.50 -7.41 0.24
CA PRO A 106 1.09 -7.21 1.57
C PRO A 106 1.03 -8.52 2.35
N HIS A 107 2.07 -8.80 3.13
CA HIS A 107 2.24 -10.10 3.78
C HIS A 107 1.30 -10.27 4.98
N GLU A 108 0.93 -9.17 5.61
CA GLU A 108 0.07 -9.15 6.78
C GLU A 108 -0.88 -7.95 6.75
N GLY A 109 -1.87 -7.93 7.64
CA GLY A 109 -2.83 -6.84 7.76
C GLY A 109 -2.24 -5.53 8.31
N TYR A 110 -0.91 -5.40 8.43
CA TYR A 110 -0.25 -4.25 9.05
C TYR A 110 -0.60 -2.93 8.38
N ILE A 111 -0.77 -2.92 7.05
CA ILE A 111 -1.16 -1.69 6.36
C ILE A 111 -2.53 -1.20 6.86
N TYR A 112 -3.43 -2.09 7.25
CA TYR A 112 -4.77 -1.76 7.74
C TYR A 112 -4.86 -1.50 9.26
N ASN A 113 -3.76 -1.64 10.00
CA ASN A 113 -3.76 -1.54 11.47
C ASN A 113 -3.12 -0.23 11.96
N ALA A 114 -3.89 0.55 12.74
CA ALA A 114 -3.42 1.77 13.40
C ALA A 114 -2.87 1.50 14.81
N SER A 115 -2.07 0.45 15.00
CA SER A 115 -1.39 0.11 16.25
C SER A 115 0.10 0.45 16.20
N GLN A 116 0.86 0.13 17.25
CA GLN A 116 2.32 0.27 17.25
C GLN A 116 3.00 -0.51 16.10
N ASP A 117 2.36 -1.58 15.62
CA ASP A 117 2.86 -2.41 14.52
C ASP A 117 2.72 -1.73 13.14
N MET A 118 2.10 -0.56 13.06
CA MET A 118 1.96 0.19 11.80
C MET A 118 3.32 0.48 11.14
N ILE A 119 4.41 0.52 11.92
CA ILE A 119 5.77 0.66 11.39
C ILE A 119 6.15 -0.50 10.46
N PHE A 120 5.65 -1.71 10.73
CA PHE A 120 5.82 -2.86 9.85
C PHE A 120 4.99 -2.71 8.57
N GLY A 121 3.83 -2.07 8.64
CA GLY A 121 3.06 -1.69 7.45
C GLY A 121 3.83 -0.71 6.54
N ALA A 122 4.48 0.29 7.13
CA ALA A 122 5.35 1.21 6.37
C ALA A 122 6.57 0.51 5.78
N GLN A 123 7.17 -0.43 6.51
CA GLN A 123 8.29 -1.22 6.03
C GLN A 123 7.88 -2.18 4.88
N ASP A 124 6.67 -2.74 4.94
CA ASP A 124 6.09 -3.58 3.88
C ASP A 124 5.86 -2.77 2.60
N ILE A 125 5.31 -1.55 2.72
CA ILE A 125 5.16 -0.61 1.59
C ILE A 125 6.52 -0.19 1.01
N ALA A 126 7.52 0.07 1.86
CA ALA A 126 8.86 0.42 1.40
C ALA A 126 9.55 -0.76 0.69
N HIS A 127 9.35 -2.00 1.16
CA HIS A 127 9.81 -3.19 0.45
C HIS A 127 9.09 -3.35 -0.90
N ALA A 128 7.78 -3.10 -0.96
CA ALA A 128 7.04 -3.12 -2.21
C ALA A 128 7.61 -2.14 -3.26
N ALA A 129 8.06 -0.96 -2.82
CA ALA A 129 8.59 0.09 -3.68
C ALA A 129 10.06 -0.09 -4.06
N TYR A 130 10.89 -0.61 -3.14
CA TYR A 130 12.34 -0.59 -3.26
C TYR A 130 12.99 -1.98 -3.23
N GLY A 131 12.21 -3.04 -3.02
CA GLY A 131 12.65 -4.43 -2.97
C GLY A 131 13.51 -4.74 -1.74
N ASP A 132 14.39 -5.72 -1.89
CA ASP A 132 15.17 -6.35 -0.81
C ASP A 132 16.12 -5.40 -0.05
N ILE A 133 16.35 -4.19 -0.56
CA ILE A 133 17.11 -3.18 0.19
C ILE A 133 16.37 -2.76 1.48
N VAL A 134 15.05 -2.95 1.51
CA VAL A 134 14.22 -2.86 2.70
C VAL A 134 13.78 -4.28 3.06
N PRO A 135 14.18 -4.86 4.21
CA PRO A 135 13.78 -6.22 4.55
C PRO A 135 12.27 -6.31 4.86
N LEU A 136 11.65 -7.45 4.55
CA LEU A 136 10.26 -7.71 4.92
C LEU A 136 10.08 -7.86 6.44
N PRO A 137 9.04 -7.26 7.03
CA PRO A 137 8.75 -7.39 8.46
C PRO A 137 7.79 -8.56 8.73
N VAL A 138 8.23 -9.78 8.46
CA VAL A 138 7.39 -10.98 8.67
C VAL A 138 7.32 -11.34 10.16
N HIS A 139 6.11 -11.58 10.69
CA HIS A 139 5.85 -12.04 12.06
C HIS A 139 6.46 -11.14 13.16
N ARG A 140 6.32 -9.82 13.01
CA ARG A 140 6.86 -8.83 13.95
C ARG A 140 5.75 -8.17 14.75
N HIS A 141 5.92 -8.13 16.07
CA HIS A 141 5.04 -7.41 16.97
C HIS A 141 5.86 -6.60 17.96
N LEU A 142 5.53 -5.32 18.14
CA LEU A 142 6.12 -4.51 19.19
C LEU A 142 5.35 -4.72 20.50
N SER A 143 6.05 -5.21 21.53
CA SER A 143 5.51 -5.36 22.88
C SER A 143 6.32 -4.56 23.91
N VAL A 144 5.65 -4.06 24.95
CA VAL A 144 6.26 -3.20 25.98
C VAL A 144 7.35 -3.91 26.81
N VAL A 145 7.38 -5.25 26.80
CA VAL A 145 8.28 -6.06 27.64
C VAL A 145 9.72 -6.18 27.12
N GLU A 146 10.01 -5.83 25.87
CA GLU A 146 11.37 -5.92 25.33
C GLU A 146 12.33 -4.82 25.85
N GLY A 147 11.84 -3.86 26.63
CA GLY A 147 12.62 -2.75 27.20
C GLY A 147 13.18 -2.97 28.61
N LEU A 148 12.85 -4.06 29.30
CA LEU A 148 13.16 -4.25 30.73
C LEU A 148 14.21 -5.33 31.04
N SER A 149 14.87 -5.88 30.03
CA SER A 149 16.06 -6.73 30.23
C SER A 149 17.33 -5.94 29.88
N ARG A 150 17.75 -5.06 30.79
CA ARG A 150 19.13 -4.57 30.89
C ARG A 150 19.55 -4.54 32.34
#